data_AF-A0A667Z8N8-F1
#
_entry.id   AF-A0A667Z8N8-F1
#
_cell.length_a   1.000
_cell.length_b   1.000
_cell.length_c   1.000
_cell.angle_alpha   90.00
_cell.angle_beta   90.00
_cell.angle_gamma   90.00
#
_symmetry.space_group_name_H-M   'P 1'
#
loop_
_entity.id
_entity.type
_entity.pdbx_description
1 polymer ?
#
loop_
_entity_poly.entity_id
_entity_poly.type
_entity_poly.pdbx_seq_one_letter_code
_entity_poly.pdbx_strand_id
1 'polypeptide(L)'
;MISAISYFFFQRLKMQSTKYRTDKTYPSKEAEKQENIKKNRYKDIIPFDHSRVKLTLTTSKNDSDYINASFIKGVSGSRAYIATQGPLPHTVLDFWRMLWEYSIEVRPCSQNFYCNLCFN
;
A
#
# COMPACT_ATOMS: atom_id res chain seq x y z
N MET A 1 19.01 20.85 -19.89
CA MET A 1 17.86 21.57 -19.28
C MET A 1 16.71 20.66 -18.88
N ILE A 2 16.22 19.74 -19.74
CA ILE A 2 15.10 18.82 -19.41
C ILE A 2 15.38 17.94 -18.18
N SER A 3 16.61 17.46 -18.01
CA SER A 3 17.02 16.67 -16.83
C SER A 3 16.94 17.45 -15.51
N ALA A 4 17.24 18.74 -15.52
CA ALA A 4 17.19 19.59 -14.34
C ALA A 4 15.75 19.83 -13.87
N ILE A 5 14.82 20.05 -14.80
CA ILE A 5 13.38 20.23 -14.47
C ILE A 5 12.83 18.96 -13.82
N SER A 6 13.11 17.79 -14.40
CA SER A 6 12.70 16.50 -13.83
C SER A 6 13.32 16.27 -12.44
N TYR A 7 14.57 16.64 -12.24
CA TYR A 7 15.24 16.53 -10.94
C TYR A 7 14.59 17.42 -9.88
N PHE A 8 14.36 18.70 -10.18
CA PHE A 8 13.72 19.61 -9.22
C PHE A 8 12.29 19.19 -8.89
N PHE A 9 11.55 18.69 -9.86
CA PHE A 9 10.22 18.13 -9.62
C PHE A 9 10.27 16.93 -8.66
N PHE A 10 11.17 15.98 -8.91
CA PHE A 10 11.38 14.84 -8.02
C PHE A 10 11.77 15.27 -6.59
N GLN A 11 12.68 16.24 -6.45
CA GLN A 11 13.08 16.75 -5.13
C GLN A 11 11.91 17.39 -4.39
N ARG A 12 11.03 18.12 -5.08
CA ARG A 12 9.80 18.69 -4.48
C ARG A 12 8.85 17.61 -3.99
N LEU A 13 8.61 16.58 -4.80
CA LEU A 13 7.77 15.44 -4.42
C LEU A 13 8.34 14.72 -3.19
N LYS A 14 9.65 14.47 -3.17
CA LYS A 14 10.32 13.83 -2.03
C LYS A 14 10.16 14.66 -0.75
N MET A 15 10.37 15.97 -0.84
CA MET A 15 10.23 16.88 0.30
C MET A 15 8.79 16.90 0.84
N GLN A 16 7.79 16.98 -0.04
CA GLN A 16 6.38 16.92 0.36
C GLN A 16 6.03 15.57 1.03
N SER A 17 6.52 14.45 0.46
CA SER A 17 6.30 13.12 1.04
C SER A 17 6.90 12.99 2.44
N THR A 18 8.12 13.52 2.65
CA THR A 18 8.73 13.56 3.98
C THR A 18 7.91 14.42 4.94
N LYS A 19 7.46 15.60 4.48
CA LYS A 19 6.62 16.50 5.29
C LYS A 19 5.32 15.83 5.75
N TYR A 20 4.63 15.13 4.86
CA TYR A 20 3.40 14.42 5.23
C TYR A 20 3.61 13.36 6.31
N ARG A 21 4.79 12.72 6.35
CA ARG A 21 5.16 11.78 7.41
C ARG A 21 5.50 12.49 8.72
N THR A 22 6.32 13.56 8.68
CA THR A 22 6.75 14.28 9.89
C THR A 22 5.59 14.97 10.59
N ASP A 23 4.71 15.59 9.80
CA ASP A 23 3.59 16.39 10.30
C ASP A 23 2.40 15.50 10.70
N LYS A 24 2.51 14.18 10.49
CA LYS A 24 1.43 13.18 10.67
C LYS A 24 0.12 13.61 10.03
N THR A 25 0.19 14.32 8.90
CA THR A 25 -0.99 14.79 8.15
C THR A 25 -1.89 13.61 7.76
N TYR A 26 -1.28 12.47 7.45
CA TYR A 26 -1.96 11.21 7.19
C TYR A 26 -1.44 10.15 8.17
N PRO A 27 -2.25 9.72 9.15
CA PRO A 27 -1.82 8.74 10.14
C PRO A 27 -1.70 7.33 9.55
N SER A 28 -0.86 6.51 10.19
CA SER A 28 -0.57 5.10 9.88
C SER A 28 -0.67 4.22 11.13
N LYS A 29 -1.62 4.53 12.02
CA LYS A 29 -1.73 3.92 13.36
C LYS A 29 -1.90 2.40 13.29
N GLU A 30 -2.69 1.91 12.33
CA GLU A 30 -2.96 0.48 12.18
C GLU A 30 -1.72 -0.29 11.75
N ALA A 31 -0.89 0.30 10.88
CA ALA A 31 0.35 -0.30 10.44
C ALA A 31 1.44 -0.33 11.53
N GLU A 32 1.35 0.60 12.49
CA GLU A 32 2.29 0.75 13.62
C GLU A 32 1.93 -0.12 14.83
N LYS A 33 0.76 -0.77 14.84
CA LYS A 33 0.37 -1.70 15.92
C LYS A 33 1.36 -2.85 16.03
N GLN A 34 1.69 -3.27 17.26
CA GLN A 34 2.66 -4.34 17.53
C GLN A 34 2.37 -5.65 16.78
N GLU A 35 1.10 -6.01 16.66
CA GLU A 35 0.64 -7.18 15.90
C GLU A 35 0.87 -7.09 14.38
N ASN A 36 0.88 -5.86 13.83
CA ASN A 36 0.97 -5.60 12.40
C ASN A 36 2.39 -5.23 11.93
N ILE A 37 3.30 -4.83 12.83
CA ILE A 37 4.70 -4.50 12.49
C ILE A 37 5.36 -5.63 11.70
N LYS A 38 5.13 -6.88 12.09
CA LYS A 38 5.70 -8.06 11.41
C LYS A 38 5.13 -8.30 10.01
N LYS A 39 3.97 -7.73 9.68
CA LYS A 39 3.33 -7.85 8.37
C LYS A 39 3.89 -6.86 7.34
N ASN A 40 4.71 -5.89 7.76
CA ASN A 40 5.35 -4.91 6.90
C ASN A 40 6.73 -5.39 6.43
N ARG A 41 6.96 -5.39 5.11
CA ARG A 41 8.28 -5.75 4.54
C ARG A 41 9.35 -4.71 4.90
N TYR A 42 8.98 -3.43 4.91
CA TYR A 42 9.85 -2.31 5.27
C TYR A 42 9.16 -1.44 6.30
N LYS A 43 9.89 -0.96 7.31
CA LYS A 43 9.32 -0.18 8.43
C LYS A 43 8.89 1.23 8.02
N ASP A 44 9.52 1.77 6.98
CA ASP A 44 9.32 3.12 6.44
C ASP A 44 8.31 3.18 5.27
N ILE A 45 7.86 2.01 4.81
CA ILE A 45 6.85 1.85 3.75
C ILE A 45 5.62 1.16 4.33
N ILE A 46 4.73 1.99 4.89
CA ILE A 46 3.48 1.56 5.51
C ILE A 46 2.29 2.31 4.91
N PRO A 47 1.09 1.68 4.84
CA PRO A 47 -0.09 2.31 4.28
C PRO A 47 -0.65 3.37 5.23
N PHE A 48 -1.30 4.39 4.67
CA PHE A 48 -2.04 5.37 5.46
C PHE A 48 -3.42 4.83 5.85
N ASP A 49 -3.90 5.17 7.04
CA ASP A 49 -5.15 4.64 7.60
C ASP A 49 -6.39 4.99 6.74
N HIS A 50 -6.35 6.14 6.06
CA HIS A 50 -7.47 6.64 5.25
C HIS A 50 -7.62 5.93 3.89
N SER A 51 -6.53 5.33 3.38
CA SER A 51 -6.50 4.68 2.07
C SER A 51 -6.17 3.19 2.15
N ARG A 52 -5.80 2.67 3.32
CA ARG A 52 -5.48 1.25 3.48
C ARG A 52 -6.62 0.34 3.02
N VAL A 53 -6.24 -0.81 2.48
CA VAL A 53 -7.16 -1.92 2.25
C VAL A 53 -7.48 -2.56 3.60
N LYS A 54 -8.76 -2.91 3.80
CA LYS A 54 -9.23 -3.61 5.00
C LYS A 54 -9.74 -4.97 4.58
N LEU A 55 -9.28 -6.02 5.25
CA LEU A 55 -9.77 -7.39 5.03
C LEU A 55 -10.96 -7.63 5.94
N THR A 56 -12.13 -7.90 5.36
CA THR A 56 -13.35 -8.26 6.10
C THR A 56 -13.61 -9.76 6.04
N LEU A 57 -13.05 -10.45 5.04
CA LEU A 57 -13.15 -11.90 4.92
C LEU A 57 -12.29 -12.59 5.99
N THR A 58 -12.94 -13.21 6.97
CA THR A 58 -12.30 -13.92 8.08
C THR A 58 -12.27 -15.42 7.81
N THR A 59 -11.08 -16.04 7.82
CA THR A 59 -10.87 -17.48 7.68
C THR A 59 -10.62 -18.18 9.03
N SER A 60 -10.19 -17.43 10.04
CA SER A 60 -9.94 -17.88 11.41
C SER A 60 -10.29 -16.79 12.43
N LYS A 61 -10.61 -17.17 13.67
CA LYS A 61 -10.95 -16.25 14.77
C LYS A 61 -9.86 -15.20 15.08
N ASN A 62 -8.61 -15.46 14.70
CA ASN A 62 -7.47 -14.58 14.97
C ASN A 62 -7.03 -13.76 13.76
N ASP A 63 -7.83 -13.74 12.67
CA ASP A 63 -7.47 -12.97 11.49
C ASP A 63 -7.62 -11.47 11.75
N SER A 64 -6.54 -10.74 11.46
CA SER A 64 -6.54 -9.28 11.48
C SER A 64 -7.10 -8.72 10.17
N ASP A 65 -7.66 -7.51 10.23
CA ASP A 65 -8.14 -6.74 9.07
C ASP A 65 -6.99 -6.07 8.30
N TYR A 66 -5.75 -6.22 8.78
CA TYR A 66 -4.58 -5.53 8.27
C TYR A 66 -3.83 -6.31 7.18
N ILE A 67 -3.62 -5.61 6.07
CA ILE A 67 -2.64 -5.94 5.03
C ILE A 67 -1.92 -4.65 4.61
N ASN A 68 -0.62 -4.71 4.30
CA ASN A 68 0.12 -3.57 3.77
C ASN A 68 -0.25 -3.33 2.30
N ALA A 69 -1.38 -2.66 2.10
CA ALA A 69 -1.91 -2.27 0.80
C ALA A 69 -2.75 -0.99 0.94
N SER A 70 -2.80 -0.19 -0.13
CA SER A 70 -3.58 1.06 -0.20
C SER A 70 -4.36 1.13 -1.51
N PHE A 71 -5.59 1.63 -1.43
CA PHE A 71 -6.36 2.02 -2.60
C PHE A 71 -5.81 3.31 -3.21
N ILE A 72 -5.61 3.29 -4.52
CA ILE A 72 -5.28 4.47 -5.32
C ILE A 72 -6.49 4.78 -6.20
N LYS A 73 -6.91 6.04 -6.18
CA LYS A 73 -8.04 6.51 -6.98
C LYS A 73 -7.63 6.61 -8.45
N GLY A 74 -8.48 6.11 -9.34
CA GLY A 74 -8.34 6.30 -10.77
C GLY A 74 -8.84 7.67 -11.22
N VAL A 75 -8.77 7.93 -12.53
CA VAL A 75 -9.20 9.19 -13.16
C VAL A 75 -10.68 9.49 -12.88
N SER A 76 -11.52 8.45 -12.80
CA SER A 76 -12.95 8.56 -12.47
C SER A 76 -13.25 8.75 -10.97
N GLY A 77 -12.23 8.79 -10.11
CA GLY A 77 -12.38 8.93 -8.65
C GLY A 77 -12.77 7.66 -7.92
N SER A 78 -13.09 6.56 -8.62
CA SER A 78 -13.30 5.25 -8.01
C SER A 78 -11.98 4.63 -7.55
N ARG A 79 -12.05 3.68 -6.59
CA ARG A 79 -10.91 2.87 -6.12
C ARG A 79 -10.46 1.93 -7.25
N ALA A 80 -9.73 2.47 -8.21
CA ALA A 80 -9.35 1.74 -9.41
C ALA A 80 -8.18 0.80 -9.15
N TYR A 81 -7.26 1.15 -8.26
CA TYR A 81 -6.01 0.43 -8.10
C TYR A 81 -5.76 0.05 -6.64
N ILE A 82 -5.01 -1.03 -6.44
CA ILE A 82 -4.44 -1.40 -5.14
C ILE A 82 -2.92 -1.42 -5.28
N ALA A 83 -2.22 -0.58 -4.53
CA ALA A 83 -0.77 -0.71 -4.38
C ALA A 83 -0.48 -1.55 -3.13
N THR A 84 0.33 -2.60 -3.25
CA THR A 84 0.68 -3.47 -2.14
C THR A 84 2.15 -3.89 -2.20
N GLN A 85 2.72 -4.23 -1.05
CA GLN A 85 4.03 -4.86 -0.98
C GLN A 85 4.01 -6.27 -1.61
N GLY A 86 5.17 -6.77 -2.03
CA GLY A 86 5.31 -8.20 -2.31
C GLY A 86 5.01 -9.02 -1.04
N PRO A 87 4.13 -10.03 -1.08
CA PRO A 87 3.71 -10.75 0.11
C PRO A 87 4.91 -11.41 0.80
N LEU A 88 4.91 -11.37 2.14
CA LEU A 88 5.86 -12.11 2.97
C LEU A 88 5.36 -13.56 3.13
N PRO A 89 6.22 -14.53 3.48
CA PRO A 89 5.80 -15.92 3.66
C PRO A 89 4.57 -16.08 4.59
N HIS A 90 4.50 -15.29 5.66
CA HIS A 90 3.39 -15.30 6.63
C HIS A 90 2.23 -14.36 6.30
N THR A 91 2.28 -13.63 5.18
CA THR A 91 1.18 -12.76 4.70
C THR A 91 0.62 -13.21 3.35
N VAL A 92 1.03 -14.37 2.83
CA VAL A 92 0.51 -14.92 1.57
C VAL A 92 -1.00 -15.17 1.67
N LEU A 93 -1.49 -15.67 2.81
CA LEU A 93 -2.92 -15.87 3.03
C LEU A 93 -3.70 -14.55 3.02
N ASP A 94 -3.20 -13.53 3.72
CA ASP A 94 -3.79 -12.18 3.73
C ASP A 94 -3.87 -11.60 2.30
N PHE A 95 -2.83 -11.84 1.49
CA PHE A 95 -2.82 -11.44 0.09
C PHE A 95 -3.89 -12.13 -0.74
N TRP A 96 -4.08 -13.45 -0.59
CA TRP A 96 -5.18 -14.15 -1.28
C TRP A 96 -6.56 -13.73 -0.79
N ARG A 97 -6.74 -13.49 0.51
CA ARG A 97 -7.97 -12.93 1.09
C ARG A 97 -8.32 -11.60 0.41
N MET A 98 -7.33 -10.73 0.22
CA MET A 98 -7.50 -9.45 -0.49
C MET A 98 -7.96 -9.67 -1.94
N LEU A 99 -7.29 -10.53 -2.70
CA LEU A 99 -7.63 -10.76 -4.11
C LEU A 99 -9.04 -11.32 -4.26
N TRP A 100 -9.41 -12.25 -3.39
CA TRP A 100 -10.73 -12.86 -3.38
C TRP A 100 -11.83 -11.85 -3.02
N GLU A 101 -11.66 -11.15 -1.89
CA GLU A 101 -12.65 -10.19 -1.36
C GLU A 101 -12.95 -9.06 -2.34
N TYR A 102 -11.92 -8.56 -3.04
CA TYR A 102 -12.05 -7.45 -3.98
C TYR A 102 -12.16 -7.89 -5.44
N SER A 103 -12.30 -9.20 -5.71
CA SER A 103 -12.43 -9.77 -7.07
C SER A 103 -11.37 -9.26 -8.05
N ILE A 104 -10.10 -9.36 -7.65
CA ILE A 104 -8.97 -8.78 -8.36
C ILE A 104 -8.33 -9.80 -9.30
N GLU A 105 -8.14 -9.45 -10.57
CA GLU A 105 -7.34 -10.22 -11.53
C GLU A 105 -5.87 -9.81 -11.43
N VAL A 106 -4.92 -10.66 -11.07
CA VAL A 106 -3.51 -10.22 -10.87
C VAL A 106 -2.74 -10.08 -12.19
N ARG A 107 -2.16 -8.91 -12.45
CA ARG A 107 -1.12 -8.74 -13.50
C ARG A 107 0.29 -8.67 -12.89
N PRO A 108 1.22 -9.58 -13.25
CA PRO A 108 2.60 -9.55 -12.77
C PRO A 108 3.33 -8.27 -13.25
N CYS A 109 4.00 -7.57 -12.34
CA CYS A 109 4.91 -6.46 -12.66
C CYS A 109 6.37 -6.91 -12.48
N SER A 110 7.24 -6.51 -13.40
CA SER A 110 8.60 -7.07 -13.56
C SER A 110 9.69 -6.40 -12.70
N GLN A 111 9.37 -5.49 -11.77
CA GLN A 111 10.40 -4.78 -10.98
C GLN A 111 10.18 -4.84 -9.46
N ASN A 112 11.25 -5.25 -8.77
CA ASN A 112 11.38 -5.61 -7.36
C ASN A 112 11.10 -4.50 -6.30
N PHE A 113 10.41 -3.40 -6.62
CA PHE A 113 10.16 -2.37 -5.59
C PHE A 113 8.77 -1.75 -5.57
N TYR A 114 7.93 -1.95 -6.59
CA TYR A 114 6.55 -1.45 -6.57
C TYR A 114 5.66 -2.40 -7.38
N CYS A 115 4.94 -3.29 -6.69
CA CYS A 115 3.69 -3.81 -7.27
C CYS A 115 2.67 -2.66 -7.24
N ASN A 116 2.79 -1.75 -8.20
CA ASN A 116 1.61 -1.04 -8.68
C ASN A 116 0.75 -2.11 -9.32
N LEU A 117 -0.24 -2.65 -8.61
CA LEU A 117 -1.23 -3.48 -9.27
C LEU A 117 -2.08 -2.54 -10.13
N CYS A 118 -1.77 -2.50 -11.42
CA CYS A 118 -2.53 -1.76 -12.43
C CYS A 118 -3.85 -2.50 -12.73
N PHE A 119 -4.99 -1.96 -12.27
CA PHE A 119 -6.36 -2.35 -12.63
C PHE A 119 -7.16 -1.19 -13.23
N ASN A 120 -6.70 -0.80 -14.42
CA ASN A 120 -7.47 -0.67 -15.67
C ASN A 120 -6.40 -0.47 -16.73
#